data_AF-A0A133UI36-F1
#
_entry.id   AF-A0A133UI36-F1
#
_cell.length_a   1.000
_cell.length_b   1.000
_cell.length_c   1.000
_cell.angle_alpha   90.00
_cell.angle_beta   90.00
_cell.angle_gamma   90.00
#
_symmetry.space_group_name_H-M   'P 1'
#
loop_
_entity.id
_entity.type
_entity.pdbx_description
1 polymer ?
#
loop_
_entity_poly.entity_id
_entity_poly.type
_entity_poly.pdbx_seq_one_letter_code
_entity_poly.pdbx_strand_id
1 'polypeptide(L)'
;PVMVLEAFRQGADGVIIGGCHPGDCHYEEGNLYARRRIRILKKMMEFTGIDPRRLRLEWISASEGKKFQQVLQDFTSTLKELGTENKLEGYGER
;
A
#
# COMPACT_ATOMS: atom_id res chain seq x y z
N PRO A 1 -3.11 -5.75 -8.29
CA PRO A 1 -4.17 -4.98 -7.59
C PRO A 1 -5.03 -5.85 -6.68
N VAL A 2 -5.43 -7.04 -7.13
CA VAL A 2 -6.33 -7.96 -6.39
C VAL A 2 -5.87 -8.22 -4.95
N MET A 3 -4.58 -8.51 -4.72
CA MET A 3 -4.07 -8.75 -3.36
C MET A 3 -4.29 -7.56 -2.39
N VAL A 4 -4.15 -6.33 -2.89
CA VAL A 4 -4.35 -5.12 -2.09
C VAL A 4 -5.82 -4.94 -1.74
N LEU A 5 -6.70 -5.10 -2.74
CA LEU A 5 -8.15 -4.98 -2.55
C LEU A 5 -8.67 -6.07 -1.61
N GLU A 6 -8.14 -7.29 -1.72
CA GLU A 6 -8.49 -8.41 -0.85
C GLU A 6 -8.05 -8.15 0.60
N ALA A 7 -6.86 -7.59 0.82
CA ALA A 7 -6.42 -7.20 2.16
C ALA A 7 -7.36 -6.15 2.78
N PHE A 8 -7.78 -5.13 2.03
CA PHE A 8 -8.79 -4.18 2.48
C PHE A 8 -10.14 -4.85 2.75
N ARG A 9 -10.59 -5.77 1.89
CA ARG A 9 -11.81 -6.56 2.08
C ARG A 9 -11.79 -7.38 3.37
N GLN A 10 -10.62 -7.87 3.77
CA GLN A 10 -10.40 -8.60 5.03
C GLN A 10 -10.25 -7.70 6.25
N GLY A 11 -10.39 -6.37 6.11
CA GLY A 11 -10.35 -5.41 7.21
C GLY A 11 -8.97 -4.85 7.53
N ALA A 12 -8.00 -4.93 6.62
CA ALA A 12 -6.71 -4.27 6.82
C ALA A 12 -6.86 -2.74 6.82
N ASP A 13 -6.36 -2.06 7.87
CA ASP A 13 -6.34 -0.59 7.94
C ASP A 13 -5.39 0.05 6.92
N GLY A 14 -4.39 -0.69 6.45
CA GLY A 14 -3.43 -0.24 5.46
C GLY A 14 -2.60 -1.37 4.87
N VAL A 15 -2.10 -1.15 3.66
CA VAL A 15 -1.27 -2.10 2.91
C VAL A 15 0.00 -1.40 2.46
N ILE A 16 1.16 -2.00 2.76
CA ILE A 16 2.46 -1.56 2.25
C ILE A 16 3.04 -2.60 1.30
N ILE A 17 3.63 -2.14 0.20
CA ILE A 17 4.33 -2.96 -0.78
C ILE A 17 5.78 -2.50 -0.83
N GLY A 18 6.70 -3.40 -0.51
CA GLY A 18 8.13 -3.19 -0.66
C GLY A 18 8.65 -3.77 -1.96
N GLY A 19 9.63 -3.12 -2.59
CA GLY A 19 10.34 -3.68 -3.75
C GLY A 19 11.75 -3.12 -3.90
N CYS A 20 12.51 -3.69 -4.84
CA CYS A 20 13.83 -3.18 -5.22
C CYS A 20 13.74 -1.76 -5.79
N HIS A 21 14.84 -1.00 -5.71
CA HIS A 21 14.94 0.29 -6.37
C HIS A 21 14.72 0.19 -7.88
N PRO A 22 14.09 1.20 -8.51
CA PRO A 22 14.02 1.28 -9.97
C PRO A 22 15.43 1.20 -10.58
N GLY A 23 15.65 0.26 -11.50
CA GLY A 23 16.97 -0.05 -12.06
C GLY A 23 17.65 -1.27 -11.42
N ASP A 24 17.30 -1.61 -10.17
CA ASP A 24 17.89 -2.72 -9.41
C ASP A 24 16.93 -3.91 -9.27
N CYS A 25 15.87 -3.97 -10.09
CA CYS A 25 14.94 -5.09 -10.02
C CYS A 25 15.66 -6.36 -10.48
N HIS A 26 15.63 -7.40 -9.65
CA HIS A 26 16.23 -8.70 -10.01
C HIS A 26 15.60 -9.31 -11.28
N TYR A 27 14.34 -8.96 -11.55
CA TYR A 27 13.59 -9.37 -12.75
C TYR A 27 13.35 -8.17 -13.68
N GLU A 28 14.33 -7.27 -13.77
CA GLU A 28 14.43 -6.12 -14.69
C GLU A 28 13.38 -5.02 -14.46
N GLU A 29 12.11 -5.27 -14.77
CA GLU A 29 11.07 -4.24 -14.85
C GLU A 29 9.88 -4.48 -13.90
N GLY A 30 9.89 -5.57 -13.13
CA GLY A 30 8.79 -5.96 -12.24
C GLY A 30 8.31 -4.83 -11.32
N ASN A 31 9.24 -4.07 -10.75
CA ASN A 31 8.94 -2.93 -9.90
C ASN A 31 8.33 -1.74 -10.67
N LEU A 32 8.70 -1.51 -11.94
CA LEU A 32 8.12 -0.47 -12.79
C LEU A 32 6.66 -0.77 -13.11
N TYR A 33 6.33 -2.03 -13.39
CA TYR A 33 4.94 -2.47 -13.54
C TYR A 33 4.15 -2.29 -12.25
N ALA A 34 4.72 -2.66 -11.10
CA ALA A 34 4.10 -2.44 -9.79
C ALA A 34 3.82 -0.94 -9.56
N ARG A 35 4.79 -0.05 -9.84
CA ARG A 35 4.64 1.41 -9.71
C ARG A 35 3.46 1.95 -10.52
N ARG A 36 3.30 1.51 -11.77
CA ARG A 36 2.17 1.89 -12.64
C ARG A 36 0.83 1.40 -12.07
N ARG A 37 0.77 0.13 -11.66
CA ARG A 37 -0.43 -0.49 -11.08
C ARG A 37 -0.88 0.21 -9.80
N ILE A 38 0.05 0.53 -8.89
CA ILE A 38 -0.27 1.19 -7.62
C ILE A 38 -0.71 2.64 -7.83
N ARG A 39 -0.12 3.36 -8.79
CA ARG A 39 -0.58 4.72 -9.14
C ARG A 39 -2.05 4.73 -9.56
N ILE A 40 -2.47 3.78 -10.40
CA ILE A 40 -3.86 3.67 -10.85
C ILE A 40 -4.77 3.27 -9.68
N LEU A 41 -4.33 2.29 -8.87
CA LEU A 41 -5.09 1.83 -7.71
C LEU A 41 -5.34 2.94 -6.68
N LYS A 42 -4.36 3.81 -6.40
CA LYS A 42 -4.55 4.95 -5.50
C LYS A 42 -5.63 5.92 -5.99
N LYS A 43 -5.69 6.18 -7.29
CA LYS A 43 -6.75 7.02 -7.88
C LYS A 43 -8.13 6.35 -7.76
N MET A 44 -8.19 5.03 -7.93
CA MET A 44 -9.42 4.26 -7.72
C MET A 44 -9.86 4.32 -6.24
N MET A 45 -8.94 4.13 -5.30
CA MET A 45 -9.22 4.23 -3.86
C MET A 45 -9.86 5.58 -3.51
N GLU A 46 -9.25 6.67 -3.97
CA GLU A 46 -9.75 8.03 -3.79
C GLU A 46 -11.17 8.19 -4.35
N PHE A 47 -11.43 7.70 -5.57
CA PHE A 47 -12.76 7.71 -6.18
C PHE A 47 -13.79 6.91 -5.39
N THR A 48 -13.40 5.80 -4.76
CA THR A 48 -14.27 4.95 -3.93
C THR A 48 -14.39 5.38 -2.47
N GLY A 49 -13.73 6.48 -2.07
CA GLY A 49 -13.78 7.02 -0.71
C GLY A 49 -12.87 6.32 0.31
N ILE A 50 -11.91 5.52 -0.14
CA ILE A 50 -10.84 4.94 0.67
C ILE A 50 -9.64 5.89 0.63
N ASP A 51 -9.08 6.27 1.79
CA ASP A 51 -7.96 7.20 1.80
C ASP A 51 -6.72 6.59 1.11
N PRO A 52 -6.19 7.19 0.02
CA PRO A 52 -5.06 6.64 -0.72
C PRO A 52 -3.75 6.59 0.08
N ARG A 53 -3.68 7.26 1.24
CA ARG A 53 -2.57 7.15 2.20
C ARG A 53 -2.52 5.79 2.90
N ARG A 54 -3.62 5.02 2.89
CA ARG A 54 -3.66 3.63 3.39
C ARG A 54 -2.95 2.62 2.51
N LEU A 55 -2.56 3.00 1.29
CA LEU A 55 -1.72 2.19 0.41
C LEU A 55 -0.35 2.84 0.23
N ARG A 56 0.73 2.13 0.52
CA ARG A 56 2.10 2.64 0.36
C ARG A 56 2.94 1.70 -0.51
N LEU A 57 3.77 2.29 -1.37
CA LEU A 57 4.75 1.57 -2.19
C LEU A 57 6.11 2.16 -1.90
N GLU A 58 7.05 1.34 -1.46
CA GLU A 58 8.38 1.75 -1.04
C GLU A 58 9.47 0.94 -1.70
N TRP A 59 10.58 1.62 -1.98
CA TRP A 59 11.76 1.02 -2.59
C TRP A 59 12.85 0.84 -1.55
N ILE A 60 13.14 -0.41 -1.20
CA ILE A 60 14.02 -0.79 -0.09
C ILE A 60 14.87 -1.97 -0.56
N SER A 61 16.18 -1.76 -0.64
CA SER A 61 17.16 -2.81 -0.92
C SER A 61 17.40 -3.70 0.30
N ALA A 62 18.03 -4.86 0.06
CA ALA A 62 18.33 -5.82 1.13
C ALA A 62 19.27 -5.28 2.24
N SER A 63 20.08 -4.26 1.95
CA SER A 63 21.02 -3.64 2.90
C SER A 63 20.43 -2.44 3.65
N GLU A 64 19.21 -2.00 3.32
CA GLU A 64 18.57 -0.80 3.86
C GLU A 64 17.72 -1.06 5.11
N GLY A 65 18.22 -1.85 6.06
CA GLY A 65 17.47 -2.24 7.27
C GLY A 65 16.97 -1.06 8.12
N LYS A 66 17.79 0.00 8.28
CA LYS A 66 17.38 1.23 9.01
C LYS A 66 16.23 1.96 8.31
N LYS A 67 16.27 2.04 6.99
CA LYS A 67 15.20 2.66 6.20
C LYS A 67 13.92 1.84 6.27
N PHE A 68 14.01 0.51 6.22
CA PHE A 68 12.85 -0.36 6.41
C PHE A 68 12.15 -0.10 7.75
N GLN A 69 12.93 -0.02 8.84
CA GLN A 69 12.40 0.32 10.16
C GLN A 69 11.69 1.68 10.15
N GLN A 70 12.33 2.71 9.60
CA GLN A 70 11.76 4.06 9.56
C GLN A 70 10.47 4.12 8.72
N VAL A 71 10.47 3.50 7.55
CA VAL A 71 9.30 3.41 6.67
C VAL A 71 8.10 2.78 7.37
N LEU A 72 8.32 1.69 8.12
CA LEU A 72 7.25 1.03 8.87
C LEU A 72 6.73 1.88 10.02
N GLN A 73 7.62 2.57 10.75
CA GLN A 73 7.23 3.50 11.80
C GLN A 73 6.38 4.64 11.24
N ASP A 74 6.83 5.28 10.17
CA ASP A 74 6.13 6.39 9.52
C ASP A 74 4.77 5.95 8.96
N PHE A 75 4.71 4.75 8.36
CA PHE A 75 3.45 4.23 7.83
C PHE A 75 2.47 3.90 8.96
N THR A 76 2.96 3.30 10.04
CA THR A 76 2.14 3.00 11.23
C THR A 76 1.59 4.28 11.86
N SER A 77 2.42 5.33 11.99
CA SER A 77 1.98 6.64 12.49
C SER A 77 0.91 7.25 11.57
N THR A 78 1.13 7.17 10.25
CA THR A 78 0.12 7.62 9.26
C THR A 78 -1.21 6.90 9.48
N LEU A 79 -1.21 5.57 9.66
CA LEU A 79 -2.46 4.81 9.87
C LEU A 79 -3.14 5.16 11.20
N LYS A 80 -2.37 5.41 12.26
CA LYS A 80 -2.91 5.86 13.55
C LYS A 80 -3.60 7.22 13.45
N GLU A 81 -3.03 8.16 12.70
CA GLU A 81 -3.63 9.48 12.46
C GLU A 81 -4.93 9.39 11.65
N LEU A 82 -5.02 8.44 10.71
CA LEU A 82 -6.22 8.19 9.91
C LEU A 82 -7.33 7.49 10.70
N GLY A 83 -6.99 6.85 11.82
CA GLY A 83 -7.88 5.99 12.58
C GLY A 83 -8.25 4.68 11.86
N THR A 84 -9.08 3.87 12.50
CA THR A 84 -9.64 2.66 11.89
C THR A 84 -10.72 3.02 10.88
N GLU A 85 -10.67 2.42 9.69
CA GLU A 85 -11.65 2.68 8.64
C GLU A 85 -12.86 1.75 8.78
N ASN A 86 -13.87 2.16 9.56
CA ASN A 86 -15.11 1.38 9.74
C ASN A 86 -16.10 1.64 8.59
N LYS A 87 -15.71 1.36 7.33
CA LYS A 87 -16.53 1.68 6.14
C LYS A 87 -16.97 0.49 5.27
N LEU A 88 -16.47 -0.72 5.52
CA LEU A 88 -16.94 -1.91 4.78
C LEU A 88 -18.17 -2.59 5.39
N GLU A 89 -18.69 -2.11 6.52
CA GLU A 89 -19.98 -2.56 7.09
C GLU A 89 -21.17 -2.32 6.15
N GLY A 90 -21.04 -1.52 5.08
CA GLY A 90 -22.13 -1.17 4.16
C GLY A 90 -22.24 -1.95 2.84
N TYR A 91 -21.40 -2.97 2.61
CA TYR A 91 -21.38 -3.75 1.35
C TYR A 91 -21.69 -5.24 1.52
N GLY A 92 -21.83 -5.73 2.76
CA GLY A 92 -22.13 -7.12 3.08
C GLY A 92 -23.57 -7.43 3.50
N GLU A 93 -24.41 -6.39 3.69
CA GLU A 93 -25.81 -6.52 4.13
C GLU A 93 -26.80 -5.83 3.18
N ARG A 94 -26.54 -5.90 1.86
CA ARG A 94 -27.54 -5.56 0.82
C ARG A 94 -27.64 -6.67 -0.20
#